data_AF-A0A847P051-F1
#
_entry.id   AF-A0A847P051-F1
#
_cell.length_a   1.000
_cell.length_b   1.000
_cell.length_c   1.000
_cell.angle_alpha   90.00
_cell.angle_beta   90.00
_cell.angle_gamma   90.00
#
_symmetry.space_group_name_H-M   'P 1'
#
loop_
_entity.id
_entity.type
_entity.pdbx_description
1 polymer ?
#
loop_
_entity_poly.entity_id
_entity_poly.type
_entity_poly.pdbx_seq_one_letter_code
_entity_poly.pdbx_strand_id
1 'polypeptide(L)'
;MARGPILIFFLLLVCTFFIETQSTELKTTLSRSQITVGERINFTVNANIPKNAKFTPPAPEDNFGKLTVKGWDLKRTELQNYDSISVQYLITTYIPESCTIPPLKFIIEYESTADTLYTENVPLQILSVINTQDSIIDIKDLRSQQIAGKAPLWWLWLLISVVVIFALIFIIIFIKKRLSKPEKLPPPKPAYEEAIEALGILHGKRYLQQGLIREYVFELSEIFKRYIGRRFGVNAEEYTAEELIAWLGVSGLEMKIRHPVEWFFRTTDLVKFAKFTPDDATVERFGKEVMNFLEVTKPQLSEINDSLQSEQTSENQNKLNPSNTGEHS
;
A
#
# COMPACT_ATOMS: atom_id res chain seq x y z
N MET A 1 -92.24 -77.59 -41.09
CA MET A 1 -92.26 -76.63 -39.96
C MET A 1 -91.02 -76.85 -39.13
N ALA A 2 -89.95 -76.09 -39.38
CA ALA A 2 -88.66 -76.27 -38.70
C ALA A 2 -88.44 -75.11 -37.71
N ARG A 3 -88.32 -75.47 -36.43
CA ARG A 3 -87.83 -74.63 -35.33
C ARG A 3 -86.54 -75.28 -34.82
N GLY A 4 -85.46 -74.51 -34.70
CA GLY A 4 -84.23 -74.99 -34.07
C GLY A 4 -83.14 -73.90 -34.08
N PRO A 5 -82.52 -73.55 -32.94
CA PRO A 5 -81.86 -72.26 -32.73
C PRO A 5 -80.35 -72.35 -33.00
N ILE A 6 -79.86 -71.60 -33.99
CA ILE A 6 -78.41 -71.42 -34.26
C ILE A 6 -77.95 -69.99 -33.90
N LEU A 7 -78.87 -69.12 -33.47
CA LEU A 7 -78.60 -67.69 -33.27
C LEU A 7 -77.90 -67.35 -31.93
N ILE A 8 -77.63 -68.32 -31.05
CA ILE A 8 -77.04 -68.07 -29.72
C ILE A 8 -75.52 -68.33 -29.71
N PHE A 9 -74.95 -68.91 -30.77
CA PHE A 9 -73.50 -69.16 -30.84
C PHE A 9 -72.69 -68.00 -31.43
N PHE A 10 -73.34 -66.93 -31.91
CA PHE A 10 -72.66 -65.77 -32.51
C PHE A 10 -72.63 -64.52 -31.59
N LEU A 11 -72.88 -64.68 -30.28
CA LEU A 11 -72.86 -63.57 -29.32
C LEU A 11 -71.64 -63.58 -28.37
N LEU A 12 -70.67 -64.50 -28.52
CA LEU A 12 -69.63 -64.69 -27.50
C LEU A 12 -68.19 -64.79 -28.02
N LEU A 13 -67.82 -64.12 -29.11
CA LEU A 13 -66.38 -64.06 -29.43
C LEU A 13 -65.94 -62.95 -30.39
N VAL A 14 -66.16 -61.68 -30.10
CA VAL A 14 -65.17 -60.62 -30.43
C VAL A 14 -65.31 -59.48 -29.41
N CYS A 15 -64.96 -59.75 -28.16
CA CYS A 15 -64.55 -58.69 -27.23
C CYS A 15 -63.07 -58.43 -27.50
N THR A 16 -62.76 -57.77 -28.62
CA THR A 16 -61.41 -57.21 -28.82
C THR A 16 -61.32 -55.98 -27.92
N PHE A 17 -60.76 -56.21 -26.74
CA PHE A 17 -60.12 -55.19 -25.92
C PHE A 17 -59.31 -54.26 -26.83
N PHE A 18 -59.78 -53.02 -27.00
CA PHE A 18 -58.89 -51.93 -27.36
C PHE A 18 -58.00 -51.69 -26.14
N ILE A 19 -56.84 -52.32 -26.14
CA ILE A 19 -55.77 -51.93 -25.23
C ILE A 19 -55.23 -50.62 -25.80
N GLU A 20 -55.62 -49.49 -25.20
CA GLU A 20 -54.89 -48.24 -25.38
C GLU A 20 -53.49 -48.44 -24.81
N THR A 21 -52.54 -48.78 -25.69
CA THR A 21 -51.12 -48.71 -25.37
C THR A 21 -50.77 -47.24 -25.19
N GLN A 22 -50.75 -46.78 -23.93
CA GLN A 22 -50.24 -45.46 -23.59
C GLN A 22 -48.72 -45.50 -23.72
N SER A 23 -48.21 -45.02 -24.85
CA SER A 23 -46.79 -44.86 -25.09
C SER A 23 -46.23 -43.79 -24.14
N THR A 24 -45.24 -44.14 -23.33
CA THR A 24 -44.45 -43.19 -22.54
C THR A 24 -43.66 -42.29 -23.48
N GLU A 25 -44.26 -41.15 -23.87
CA GLU A 25 -43.67 -40.19 -24.78
C GLU A 25 -42.82 -39.18 -23.97
N LEU A 26 -41.51 -39.11 -24.27
CA LEU A 26 -40.65 -38.05 -23.76
C LEU A 26 -40.87 -36.78 -24.58
N LYS A 27 -41.38 -35.72 -23.95
CA LYS A 27 -41.55 -34.42 -24.61
C LYS A 27 -40.41 -33.50 -24.23
N THR A 28 -39.58 -33.13 -25.20
CA THR A 28 -38.53 -32.13 -25.03
C THR A 28 -39.03 -30.75 -25.42
N THR A 29 -38.82 -29.76 -24.56
CA THR A 29 -39.07 -28.35 -24.86
C THR A 29 -37.78 -27.55 -24.73
N LEU A 30 -37.52 -26.71 -25.73
CA LEU A 30 -36.37 -25.82 -25.75
C LEU A 30 -36.85 -24.39 -25.58
N SER A 31 -36.21 -23.62 -24.70
CA SER A 31 -36.62 -22.23 -24.46
C SER A 31 -36.45 -21.33 -25.68
N ARG A 32 -35.43 -21.58 -26.53
CA ARG A 32 -35.16 -20.88 -27.80
C ARG A 32 -34.35 -21.80 -28.74
N SER A 33 -34.71 -21.82 -30.02
CA SER A 33 -34.01 -22.58 -31.07
C SER A 33 -32.81 -21.86 -31.69
N GLN A 34 -32.60 -20.59 -31.31
CA GLN A 34 -31.50 -19.74 -31.76
C GLN A 34 -30.79 -19.13 -30.56
N ILE A 35 -29.46 -19.26 -30.49
CA ILE A 35 -28.65 -18.71 -29.40
C ILE A 35 -27.36 -18.12 -29.90
N THR A 36 -26.81 -17.21 -29.11
CA THR A 36 -25.52 -16.59 -29.37
C THR A 36 -24.38 -17.36 -28.68
N VAL A 37 -23.15 -17.27 -29.19
CA VAL A 37 -21.96 -17.84 -28.51
C VAL A 37 -21.86 -17.31 -27.07
N GLY A 38 -21.77 -18.22 -26.10
CA GLY A 38 -21.70 -17.91 -24.66
C GLY A 38 -23.05 -17.60 -23.99
N GLU A 39 -24.14 -17.57 -24.76
CA GLU A 39 -25.50 -17.45 -24.21
C GLU A 39 -25.90 -18.77 -23.51
N ARG A 40 -26.69 -18.66 -22.45
CA ARG A 40 -27.17 -19.81 -21.67
C ARG A 40 -28.64 -20.07 -22.00
N ILE A 41 -29.00 -21.31 -22.28
CA ILE A 41 -30.40 -21.69 -22.51
C ILE A 41 -30.83 -22.85 -21.63
N ASN A 42 -32.13 -22.88 -21.39
CA ASN A 42 -32.79 -23.95 -20.67
C ASN A 42 -33.34 -24.97 -21.67
N PHE A 43 -32.91 -26.22 -21.50
CA PHE A 43 -33.44 -27.38 -22.20
C PHE A 43 -34.21 -28.24 -21.19
N THR A 44 -35.51 -28.43 -21.42
CA THR A 44 -36.40 -29.12 -20.48
C THR A 44 -36.89 -30.43 -21.11
N VAL A 45 -36.76 -31.52 -20.37
CA VAL A 45 -37.30 -32.83 -20.74
C VAL A 45 -38.42 -33.19 -19.78
N ASN A 46 -39.62 -33.38 -20.32
CA ASN A 46 -40.79 -33.79 -19.56
C ASN A 46 -41.13 -35.25 -19.86
N ALA A 47 -41.33 -36.03 -18.82
CA ALA A 47 -41.67 -37.45 -18.89
C ALA A 47 -42.83 -37.75 -17.94
N ASN A 48 -43.80 -38.52 -18.40
CA ASN A 48 -44.84 -39.08 -17.55
C ASN A 48 -44.50 -40.54 -17.29
N ILE A 49 -44.16 -40.89 -16.05
CA ILE A 49 -43.72 -42.24 -15.66
C ILE A 49 -44.78 -42.93 -14.79
N PRO A 50 -44.88 -44.27 -14.81
CA PRO A 50 -45.74 -44.98 -13.89
C PRO A 50 -45.32 -44.74 -12.44
N LYS A 51 -46.30 -44.72 -11.53
CA LYS A 51 -46.10 -44.41 -10.11
C LYS A 51 -45.07 -45.37 -9.50
N ASN A 52 -44.20 -44.87 -8.63
CA ASN A 52 -43.09 -45.63 -8.00
C ASN A 52 -41.98 -46.13 -8.95
N ALA A 53 -41.97 -45.76 -10.24
CA ALA A 53 -40.83 -46.04 -11.08
C ALA A 53 -39.62 -45.17 -10.70
N LYS A 54 -38.42 -45.73 -10.84
CA LYS A 54 -37.16 -45.02 -10.64
C LYS A 54 -36.71 -44.44 -11.96
N PHE A 55 -36.48 -43.13 -11.99
CA PHE A 55 -36.06 -42.40 -13.19
C PHE A 55 -34.63 -41.90 -13.02
N THR A 56 -33.75 -42.32 -13.93
CA THR A 56 -32.34 -41.93 -13.91
C THR A 56 -32.02 -41.08 -15.14
N PRO A 57 -31.72 -39.77 -14.97
CA PRO A 57 -31.28 -38.91 -16.06
C PRO A 57 -29.84 -39.23 -16.51
N PRO A 58 -29.46 -38.94 -17.77
CA PRO A 58 -28.11 -39.14 -18.26
C PRO A 58 -27.11 -38.19 -17.57
N ALA A 59 -25.85 -38.61 -17.48
CA ALA A 59 -24.79 -37.78 -16.91
C ALA A 59 -24.60 -36.49 -17.73
N PRO A 60 -24.55 -35.31 -17.10
CA PRO A 60 -24.56 -34.02 -17.79
C PRO A 60 -23.27 -33.70 -18.56
N GLU A 61 -22.13 -34.31 -18.22
CA GLU A 61 -20.82 -33.91 -18.76
C GLU A 61 -20.50 -34.55 -20.12
N ASP A 62 -20.98 -35.78 -20.38
CA ASP A 62 -20.56 -36.55 -21.57
C ASP A 62 -21.64 -36.72 -22.66
N ASN A 63 -22.90 -36.39 -22.37
CA ASN A 63 -24.02 -36.75 -23.26
C ASN A 63 -24.52 -35.60 -24.16
N PHE A 64 -24.00 -34.39 -24.03
CA PHE A 64 -24.48 -33.20 -24.76
C PHE A 64 -23.60 -32.78 -25.96
N GLY A 65 -22.61 -33.61 -26.34
CA GLY A 65 -21.77 -33.39 -27.52
C GLY A 65 -20.91 -32.13 -27.41
N LYS A 66 -21.09 -31.17 -28.34
CA LYS A 66 -20.35 -29.89 -28.37
C LYS A 66 -20.88 -28.85 -27.37
N LEU A 67 -21.95 -29.18 -26.63
CA LEU A 67 -22.59 -28.28 -25.66
C LEU A 67 -22.05 -28.53 -24.25
N THR A 68 -21.82 -27.46 -23.50
CA THR A 68 -21.40 -27.51 -22.11
C THR A 68 -22.61 -27.35 -21.18
N VAL A 69 -22.88 -28.36 -20.35
CA VAL A 69 -23.87 -28.26 -19.27
C VAL A 69 -23.27 -27.47 -18.11
N LYS A 70 -23.91 -26.38 -17.71
CA LYS A 70 -23.51 -25.53 -16.58
C LYS A 70 -24.23 -25.89 -15.28
N GLY A 71 -25.35 -26.60 -15.37
CA GLY A 71 -26.13 -27.08 -14.23
C GLY A 71 -27.39 -27.80 -14.70
N TRP A 72 -28.00 -28.57 -13.80
CA TRP A 72 -29.26 -29.26 -14.05
C TRP A 72 -30.09 -29.36 -12.76
N ASP A 73 -31.41 -29.41 -12.91
CA ASP A 73 -32.37 -29.60 -11.83
C ASP A 73 -33.43 -30.63 -12.24
N LEU A 74 -33.90 -31.43 -11.29
CA LEU A 74 -34.94 -32.44 -11.51
C LEU A 74 -36.10 -32.19 -10.55
N LYS A 75 -37.28 -32.00 -11.13
CA LYS A 75 -38.53 -31.83 -10.39
C LYS A 75 -39.46 -33.01 -10.65
N ARG A 76 -39.93 -33.64 -9.58
CA ARG A 76 -40.94 -34.71 -9.62
C ARG A 76 -42.24 -34.19 -9.00
N THR A 77 -43.33 -34.34 -9.74
CA THR A 77 -44.68 -34.03 -9.27
C THR A 77 -45.48 -35.32 -9.24
N GLU A 78 -45.86 -35.77 -8.05
CA GLU A 78 -46.69 -36.96 -7.87
C GLU A 78 -48.15 -36.65 -8.26
N LEU A 79 -48.71 -37.40 -9.22
CA LEU A 79 -50.13 -37.31 -9.60
C LEU A 79 -50.83 -38.63 -9.25
N GLN A 80 -52.17 -38.64 -9.27
CA GLN A 80 -52.95 -39.77 -8.77
C GLN A 80 -52.65 -41.10 -9.50
N ASN A 81 -52.34 -41.05 -10.80
CA ASN A 81 -52.16 -42.24 -11.64
C ASN A 81 -50.74 -42.40 -12.24
N TYR A 82 -49.93 -41.35 -12.25
CA TYR A 82 -48.57 -41.33 -12.81
C TYR A 82 -47.74 -40.24 -12.11
N ASP A 83 -46.41 -40.30 -12.21
CA ASP A 83 -45.55 -39.20 -11.76
C ASP A 83 -45.07 -38.39 -12.97
N SER A 84 -45.16 -37.07 -12.88
CA SER A 84 -44.62 -36.17 -13.90
C SER A 84 -43.23 -35.72 -13.49
N ILE A 85 -42.23 -36.00 -14.34
CA ILE A 85 -40.84 -35.61 -14.13
C ILE A 85 -40.48 -34.53 -15.14
N SER A 86 -39.88 -33.46 -14.65
CA SER A 86 -39.32 -32.39 -15.46
C SER A 86 -37.84 -32.23 -15.12
N VAL A 87 -36.96 -32.49 -16.10
CA VAL A 87 -35.52 -32.29 -15.96
C VAL A 87 -35.12 -31.07 -16.77
N GLN A 88 -34.51 -30.08 -16.12
CA GLN A 88 -34.08 -28.84 -16.73
C GLN A 88 -32.56 -28.77 -16.77
N TYR A 89 -31.98 -28.65 -17.96
CA TYR A 89 -30.54 -28.48 -18.18
C TYR A 89 -30.23 -27.05 -18.61
N LEU A 90 -29.25 -26.44 -17.97
CA LEU A 90 -28.69 -25.14 -18.35
C LEU A 90 -27.47 -25.39 -19.25
N ILE A 91 -27.62 -25.16 -20.55
CA ILE A 91 -26.59 -25.46 -21.54
C ILE A 91 -26.05 -24.19 -22.20
N THR A 92 -24.79 -24.23 -22.62
CA THR A 92 -24.13 -23.15 -23.36
C THR A 92 -23.12 -23.72 -24.37
N THR A 93 -22.74 -22.91 -25.35
CA THR A 93 -21.76 -23.25 -26.39
C THR A 93 -20.74 -22.13 -26.53
N TYR A 94 -19.49 -22.50 -26.81
CA TYR A 94 -18.42 -21.55 -27.14
C TYR A 94 -18.02 -21.61 -28.62
N ILE A 95 -18.66 -22.51 -29.39
CA ILE A 95 -18.35 -22.73 -30.80
C ILE A 95 -19.48 -22.12 -31.64
N PRO A 96 -19.19 -21.17 -32.57
CA PRO A 96 -20.17 -20.53 -33.45
C PRO A 96 -20.61 -21.43 -34.62
N GLU A 97 -20.78 -22.73 -34.37
CA GLU A 97 -21.23 -23.71 -35.36
C GLU A 97 -22.60 -24.22 -34.97
N SER A 98 -23.56 -24.26 -35.90
CA SER A 98 -24.84 -24.93 -35.67
C SER A 98 -24.60 -26.34 -35.14
N CYS A 99 -25.29 -26.69 -34.06
CA CYS A 99 -25.13 -27.98 -33.42
C CYS A 99 -26.50 -28.62 -33.15
N THR A 100 -26.52 -29.88 -32.78
CA THR A 100 -27.74 -30.60 -32.46
C THR A 100 -27.55 -31.25 -31.11
N ILE A 101 -28.56 -31.12 -30.24
CA ILE A 101 -28.60 -31.85 -28.97
C ILE A 101 -28.85 -33.32 -29.35
N PRO A 102 -27.91 -34.23 -29.06
CA PRO A 102 -28.04 -35.64 -29.43
C PRO A 102 -29.16 -36.33 -28.62
N PRO A 103 -29.56 -37.55 -28.99
CA PRO A 103 -30.59 -38.30 -28.28
C PRO A 103 -30.08 -38.63 -26.87
N LEU A 104 -30.75 -38.11 -25.86
CA LEU A 104 -30.37 -38.32 -24.47
C LEU A 104 -31.06 -39.59 -23.95
N LYS A 105 -30.26 -40.46 -23.34
CA LYS A 105 -30.72 -41.74 -22.79
C LYS A 105 -31.28 -41.56 -21.38
N PHE A 106 -32.55 -41.86 -21.18
CA PHE A 106 -33.23 -41.89 -19.88
C PHE A 106 -33.61 -43.33 -19.53
N ILE A 107 -33.29 -43.75 -18.30
CA ILE A 107 -33.57 -45.12 -17.83
C ILE A 107 -34.73 -45.07 -16.84
N ILE A 108 -35.76 -45.87 -17.09
CA ILE A 108 -36.92 -46.05 -16.22
C ILE A 108 -36.91 -47.49 -15.70
N GLU A 109 -36.94 -47.67 -14.39
CA GLU A 109 -37.00 -48.98 -13.76
C GLU A 109 -38.32 -49.15 -13.00
N TYR A 110 -39.11 -50.16 -13.36
CA TYR A 110 -40.41 -50.47 -12.74
C TYR A 110 -40.55 -51.98 -12.53
N GLU A 111 -40.86 -52.42 -11.31
CA GLU A 111 -41.16 -53.83 -10.95
C GLU A 111 -40.21 -54.89 -11.58
N SER A 112 -38.90 -54.61 -11.65
CA SER A 112 -37.83 -55.46 -12.21
C SER A 112 -37.66 -55.45 -13.74
N THR A 113 -38.34 -54.57 -14.46
CA THR A 113 -38.03 -54.26 -15.86
C THR A 113 -37.38 -52.88 -15.97
N ALA A 114 -36.29 -52.81 -16.74
CA ALA A 114 -35.62 -51.55 -17.07
C ALA A 114 -35.94 -51.20 -18.53
N ASP A 115 -36.63 -50.09 -18.73
CA ASP A 115 -36.89 -49.53 -20.05
C ASP A 115 -35.95 -48.34 -20.31
N THR A 116 -35.53 -48.19 -21.56
CA THR A 116 -34.63 -47.12 -21.99
C THR A 116 -35.33 -46.27 -23.02
N LEU A 117 -35.57 -45.01 -22.66
CA LEU A 117 -36.15 -44.02 -23.56
C LEU A 117 -35.06 -43.08 -24.07
N TYR A 118 -35.21 -42.66 -25.32
CA TYR A 118 -34.33 -41.67 -25.95
C TYR A 118 -35.14 -40.42 -26.27
N THR A 119 -34.55 -39.25 -26.04
CA THR A 119 -35.12 -38.01 -26.58
C THR A 119 -34.85 -37.91 -28.08
N GLU A 120 -35.63 -37.09 -28.77
CA GLU A 120 -35.35 -36.76 -30.16
C GLU A 120 -34.15 -35.83 -30.29
N ASN A 121 -33.59 -35.77 -31.50
CA ASN A 121 -32.54 -34.82 -31.86
C ASN A 121 -33.13 -33.42 -31.94
N VAL A 122 -32.62 -32.49 -31.14
CA VAL A 122 -33.10 -31.11 -31.15
C VAL A 122 -32.06 -30.20 -31.83
N PRO A 123 -32.33 -29.70 -33.04
CA PRO A 123 -31.40 -28.81 -33.73
C PRO A 123 -31.33 -27.44 -33.04
N LEU A 124 -30.12 -26.91 -32.89
CA LEU A 124 -29.85 -25.61 -32.28
C LEU A 124 -29.02 -24.76 -33.24
N GLN A 125 -29.58 -23.64 -33.68
CA GLN A 125 -28.87 -22.70 -34.54
C GLN A 125 -28.07 -21.71 -33.69
N ILE A 126 -26.77 -21.64 -33.91
CA ILE A 126 -25.89 -20.75 -33.17
C ILE A 126 -25.59 -19.53 -34.04
N LEU A 127 -26.07 -18.37 -33.61
CA LEU A 127 -25.81 -17.09 -34.25
C LEU A 127 -24.44 -16.60 -33.80
N SER A 128 -23.57 -16.35 -34.77
CA SER A 128 -22.33 -15.61 -34.53
C SER A 128 -22.67 -14.13 -34.35
N VAL A 129 -22.10 -13.49 -33.33
CA VAL A 129 -22.20 -12.02 -33.12
C VAL A 129 -21.34 -11.25 -34.12
N ILE A 130 -20.63 -11.95 -35.01
CA ILE A 130 -19.83 -11.31 -36.04
C ILE A 130 -20.79 -10.84 -37.13
N ASN A 131 -20.93 -9.53 -37.25
CA ASN A 131 -21.78 -8.88 -38.22
C ASN A 131 -21.23 -9.12 -39.65
N THR A 132 -21.72 -10.16 -40.33
CA THR A 132 -21.28 -10.50 -41.69
C THR A 132 -21.76 -9.52 -42.78
N GLN A 133 -22.48 -8.45 -42.42
CA GLN A 133 -22.69 -7.31 -43.33
C GLN A 133 -21.44 -6.42 -43.48
N ASP A 134 -20.44 -6.63 -42.62
CA ASP A 134 -19.07 -6.15 -42.85
C ASP A 134 -18.26 -7.14 -43.73
N SER A 135 -18.90 -7.92 -44.61
CA SER A 135 -18.20 -8.81 -45.56
C SER A 135 -17.57 -8.09 -46.76
N ILE A 136 -17.63 -6.76 -46.78
CA ILE A 136 -16.68 -5.90 -47.50
C ILE A 136 -15.72 -5.23 -46.50
N ILE A 137 -15.30 -5.95 -45.46
CA ILE A 137 -14.00 -5.67 -44.88
C ILE A 137 -13.00 -6.12 -45.93
N ASP A 138 -12.49 -5.16 -46.70
CA ASP A 138 -11.15 -5.20 -47.27
C ASP A 138 -10.26 -5.85 -46.21
N ILE A 139 -9.93 -7.13 -46.40
CA ILE A 139 -9.03 -7.86 -45.52
C ILE A 139 -7.68 -7.18 -45.74
N LYS A 140 -7.49 -6.07 -45.05
CA LYS A 140 -6.24 -5.35 -45.05
C LYS A 140 -5.21 -6.36 -44.61
N ASP A 141 -4.22 -6.49 -45.47
CA ASP A 141 -3.03 -7.27 -45.23
C ASP A 141 -2.59 -7.07 -43.78
N LEU A 142 -2.23 -8.17 -43.10
CA LEU A 142 -1.81 -8.12 -41.70
C LEU A 142 -0.79 -7.00 -41.58
N ARG A 143 -1.18 -5.92 -40.89
CA ARG A 143 -0.34 -4.74 -40.74
C ARG A 143 1.01 -5.24 -40.25
N SER A 144 2.09 -4.96 -40.99
CA SER A 144 3.44 -5.37 -40.61
C SER A 144 3.58 -5.12 -39.13
N GLN A 145 3.93 -6.15 -38.34
CA GLN A 145 4.17 -5.99 -36.91
C GLN A 145 4.99 -4.72 -36.77
N GLN A 146 4.45 -3.74 -36.04
CA GLN A 146 5.22 -2.57 -35.70
C GLN A 146 6.36 -3.13 -34.87
N ILE A 147 7.51 -3.32 -35.52
CA ILE A 147 8.78 -3.45 -34.83
C ILE A 147 8.77 -2.24 -33.92
N ALA A 148 8.65 -2.47 -32.61
CA ALA A 148 8.70 -1.40 -31.64
C ALA A 148 9.90 -0.56 -32.06
N GLY A 149 9.64 0.67 -32.51
CA GLY A 149 10.68 1.53 -33.06
C GLY A 149 11.82 1.53 -32.06
N LYS A 150 13.08 1.43 -32.54
CA LYS A 150 14.27 1.34 -31.70
C LYS A 150 14.09 2.23 -30.48
N ALA A 151 14.03 1.63 -29.29
CA ALA A 151 13.76 2.36 -28.06
C ALA A 151 14.65 3.60 -28.04
N PRO A 152 14.08 4.80 -27.89
CA PRO A 152 14.77 6.00 -28.30
C PRO A 152 15.96 6.18 -27.32
N LEU A 153 17.19 5.89 -27.77
CA LEU A 153 18.37 5.71 -26.91
C LEU A 153 18.79 6.97 -26.12
N TRP A 154 18.10 8.09 -26.28
CA TRP A 154 18.33 9.32 -25.52
C TRP A 154 18.18 9.13 -24.00
N TRP A 155 17.34 8.20 -23.53
CA TRP A 155 17.27 7.88 -22.10
C TRP A 155 18.57 7.25 -21.58
N LEU A 156 19.31 6.53 -22.43
CA LEU A 156 20.64 6.00 -22.11
C LEU A 156 21.65 7.14 -21.97
N TRP A 157 21.57 8.16 -22.83
CA TRP A 157 22.37 9.38 -22.71
C TRP A 157 21.98 10.21 -21.48
N LEU A 158 20.70 10.23 -21.11
CA LEU A 158 20.24 10.86 -19.88
C LEU A 158 20.79 10.10 -18.64
N LEU A 159 20.74 8.76 -18.66
CA LEU A 159 21.31 7.90 -17.63
C LEU A 159 22.84 8.09 -17.52
N ILE A 160 23.56 8.12 -18.65
CA ILE A 160 25.01 8.35 -18.67
C ILE A 160 25.34 9.73 -18.10
N SER A 161 24.55 10.75 -18.44
CA SER A 161 24.72 12.11 -17.93
C SER A 161 24.55 12.16 -16.41
N VAL A 162 23.50 11.51 -15.88
CA VAL A 162 23.26 11.42 -14.43
C VAL A 162 24.42 10.69 -13.74
N VAL A 163 24.88 9.56 -14.27
CA VAL A 163 26.01 8.81 -13.71
C VAL A 163 27.29 9.66 -13.72
N VAL A 164 27.56 10.40 -14.79
CA VAL A 164 28.72 11.30 -14.88
C VAL A 164 28.62 12.45 -13.88
N ILE A 165 27.43 13.05 -13.70
CA ILE A 165 27.19 14.07 -12.67
C ILE A 165 27.48 13.52 -11.27
N PHE A 166 26.97 12.33 -10.95
CA PHE A 166 27.19 11.71 -9.64
C PHE A 166 28.66 11.33 -9.43
N ALA A 167 29.32 10.80 -10.45
CA ALA A 167 30.75 10.50 -10.40
C ALA A 167 31.58 11.77 -10.20
N LEU A 168 31.23 12.88 -10.87
CA LEU A 168 31.91 14.16 -10.72
C LEU A 168 31.72 14.74 -9.31
N ILE A 169 30.49 14.71 -8.78
CA ILE A 169 30.20 15.13 -7.40
C ILE A 169 30.98 14.27 -6.41
N PHE A 170 30.99 12.95 -6.60
CA PHE A 170 31.73 12.02 -5.75
C PHE A 170 33.24 12.30 -5.80
N ILE A 171 33.80 12.52 -6.99
CA ILE A 171 35.20 12.88 -7.19
C ILE A 171 35.51 14.22 -6.53
N ILE A 172 34.66 15.24 -6.67
CA ILE A 172 34.84 16.54 -6.02
C ILE A 172 34.83 16.40 -4.50
N ILE A 173 33.90 15.63 -3.94
CA ILE A 173 33.82 15.37 -2.49
C ILE A 173 35.03 14.57 -2.01
N PHE A 174 35.43 13.54 -2.76
CA PHE A 174 36.57 12.68 -2.44
C PHE A 174 37.89 13.45 -2.50
N ILE A 175 38.07 14.29 -3.53
CA ILE A 175 39.21 15.18 -3.68
C ILE A 175 39.17 16.28 -2.61
N LYS A 176 38.01 16.88 -2.28
CA LYS A 176 37.89 17.80 -1.12
C LYS A 176 38.30 17.10 0.16
N LYS A 177 37.80 15.89 0.45
CA LYS A 177 38.18 15.14 1.65
C LYS A 177 39.67 14.79 1.70
N ARG A 178 40.30 14.56 0.54
CA ARG A 178 41.72 14.16 0.47
C ARG A 178 42.69 15.34 0.40
N LEU A 179 42.29 16.46 -0.22
CA LEU A 179 43.06 17.71 -0.33
C LEU A 179 42.80 18.67 0.83
N SER A 180 41.64 18.57 1.48
CA SER A 180 41.47 19.01 2.86
C SER A 180 42.31 18.09 3.73
N LYS A 181 43.62 18.38 3.79
CA LYS A 181 44.30 18.32 5.09
C LYS A 181 43.35 19.00 6.08
N PRO A 182 43.21 18.51 7.33
CA PRO A 182 42.56 19.32 8.35
C PRO A 182 43.34 20.64 8.35
N GLU A 183 42.76 21.65 7.70
CA GLU A 183 43.12 23.01 7.94
C GLU A 183 42.85 23.10 9.42
N LYS A 184 43.94 23.20 10.20
CA LYS A 184 43.82 23.48 11.62
C LYS A 184 43.04 24.79 11.62
N LEU A 185 41.73 24.69 11.80
CA LEU A 185 40.90 25.83 12.16
C LEU A 185 41.73 26.51 13.25
N PRO A 186 42.00 27.82 13.15
CA PRO A 186 42.65 28.52 14.24
C PRO A 186 41.90 28.08 15.51
N PRO A 187 42.64 27.69 16.58
CA PRO A 187 42.03 27.12 17.77
C PRO A 187 40.83 27.99 18.13
N PRO A 188 39.66 27.39 18.42
CA PRO A 188 38.45 28.15 18.64
C PRO A 188 38.76 29.24 19.67
N LYS A 189 38.45 30.50 19.34
CA LYS A 189 38.78 31.65 20.20
C LYS A 189 38.42 31.32 21.65
N PRO A 190 39.27 31.64 22.63
CA PRO A 190 38.94 31.44 24.05
C PRO A 190 37.55 31.99 24.36
N ALA A 191 36.80 31.28 25.21
CA ALA A 191 35.40 31.64 25.51
C ALA A 191 35.26 33.10 25.96
N TYR A 192 36.21 33.59 26.77
CA TYR A 192 36.26 34.98 27.22
C TYR A 192 36.47 35.96 26.06
N GLU A 193 37.41 35.70 25.15
CA GLU A 193 37.68 36.59 24.01
C GLU A 193 36.48 36.67 23.06
N GLU A 194 35.82 35.54 22.78
CA GLU A 194 34.58 35.53 21.98
C GLU A 194 33.48 36.35 22.65
N ALA A 195 33.29 36.19 23.95
CA ALA A 195 32.24 36.90 24.67
C ALA A 195 32.50 38.41 24.73
N ILE A 196 33.74 38.85 24.92
CA ILE A 196 34.12 40.27 24.89
C ILE A 196 33.88 40.89 23.51
N GLU A 197 34.24 40.18 22.43
CA GLU A 197 33.96 40.62 21.06
C GLU A 197 32.46 40.75 20.82
N ALA A 198 31.67 39.75 21.24
CA ALA A 198 30.21 39.77 21.11
C ALA A 198 29.57 40.91 21.92
N LEU A 199 30.04 41.19 23.14
CA LEU A 199 29.60 42.34 23.93
C LEU A 199 29.96 43.67 23.24
N GLY A 200 31.12 43.76 22.61
CA GLY A 200 31.50 44.91 21.80
C GLY A 200 30.55 45.16 20.62
N ILE A 201 30.17 44.09 19.91
CA ILE A 201 29.17 44.14 18.83
C ILE A 201 27.80 44.57 19.37
N LEU A 202 27.35 43.99 20.49
CA LEU A 202 26.10 44.35 21.15
C LEU A 202 26.06 45.84 21.53
N HIS A 203 27.13 46.37 22.10
CA HIS A 203 27.25 47.79 22.41
C HIS A 203 27.21 48.66 21.14
N GLY A 204 27.84 48.22 20.06
CA GLY A 204 27.83 48.89 18.76
C GLY A 204 26.43 49.04 18.14
N LYS A 205 25.51 48.10 18.43
CA LYS A 205 24.12 48.14 17.96
C LYS A 205 23.27 49.24 18.61
N ARG A 206 23.71 49.80 19.75
CA ARG A 206 23.05 50.93 20.45
C ARG A 206 21.55 50.69 20.75
N TYR A 207 21.15 49.46 21.05
CA TYR A 207 19.76 49.12 21.37
C TYR A 207 19.16 49.99 22.49
N LEU A 208 19.93 50.23 23.55
CA LEU A 208 19.48 51.05 24.69
C LEU A 208 19.15 52.49 24.30
N GLN A 209 19.92 53.10 23.39
CA GLN A 209 19.67 54.47 22.89
C GLN A 209 18.42 54.54 22.01
N GLN A 210 18.02 53.42 21.41
CA GLN A 210 16.84 53.29 20.56
C GLN A 210 15.59 52.89 21.36
N GLY A 211 15.69 52.71 22.68
CA GLY A 211 14.60 52.19 23.52
C GLY A 211 14.31 50.70 23.32
N LEU A 212 15.17 49.97 22.61
CA LEU A 212 15.04 48.54 22.31
C LEU A 212 15.62 47.68 23.45
N ILE A 213 15.08 47.87 24.67
CA ILE A 213 15.58 47.20 25.88
C ILE A 213 15.39 45.68 25.79
N ARG A 214 14.29 45.22 25.19
CA ARG A 214 13.98 43.79 25.08
C ARG A 214 15.03 43.10 24.21
N GLU A 215 15.33 43.65 23.05
CA GLU A 215 16.33 43.16 22.10
C GLU A 215 17.71 43.11 22.74
N TYR A 216 18.10 44.17 23.46
CA TYR A 216 19.34 44.22 24.23
C TYR A 216 19.41 43.07 25.24
N VAL A 217 18.36 42.85 26.03
CA VAL A 217 18.32 41.81 27.06
C VAL A 217 18.35 40.41 26.44
N PHE A 218 17.62 40.17 25.36
CA PHE A 218 17.66 38.88 24.66
C PHE A 218 19.07 38.56 24.18
N GLU A 219 19.71 39.47 23.44
CA GLU A 219 21.04 39.22 22.90
C GLU A 219 22.12 39.13 24.01
N LEU A 220 22.04 39.96 25.03
CA LEU A 220 22.93 39.88 26.20
C LEU A 220 22.80 38.53 26.92
N SER A 221 21.56 38.01 27.05
CA SER A 221 21.30 36.70 27.65
C SER A 221 21.97 35.57 26.87
N GLU A 222 21.88 35.61 25.54
CA GLU A 222 22.47 34.59 24.65
C GLU A 222 24.00 34.61 24.71
N ILE A 223 24.60 35.81 24.66
CA ILE A 223 26.05 35.97 24.83
C ILE A 223 26.49 35.38 26.17
N PHE A 224 25.73 35.66 27.23
CA PHE A 224 26.08 35.19 28.56
C PHE A 224 25.97 33.68 28.71
N LYS A 225 24.87 33.08 28.20
CA LYS A 225 24.68 31.62 28.18
C LYS A 225 25.78 30.93 27.38
N ARG A 226 26.12 31.42 26.19
CA ARG A 226 27.21 30.88 25.38
C ARG A 226 28.53 30.90 26.13
N TYR A 227 28.87 32.02 26.78
CA TYR A 227 30.08 32.10 27.59
C TYR A 227 30.10 31.07 28.72
N ILE A 228 29.01 30.95 29.49
CA ILE A 228 28.89 29.96 30.57
C ILE A 228 29.06 28.55 30.00
N GLY A 229 28.39 28.24 28.90
CA GLY A 229 28.44 26.92 28.30
C GLY A 229 29.84 26.54 27.83
N ARG A 230 30.52 27.46 27.13
CA ARG A 230 31.90 27.26 26.67
C ARG A 230 32.92 27.23 27.81
N ARG A 231 32.76 28.04 28.85
CA ARG A 231 33.72 28.11 29.97
C ARG A 231 33.65 26.90 30.90
N PHE A 232 32.44 26.42 31.18
CA PHE A 232 32.20 25.36 32.15
C PHE A 232 31.86 24.00 31.51
N GLY A 233 31.83 23.92 30.18
CA GLY A 233 31.58 22.67 29.45
C GLY A 233 30.14 22.16 29.59
N VAL A 234 29.17 23.08 29.63
CA VAL A 234 27.75 22.76 29.84
C VAL A 234 26.90 23.30 28.69
N ASN A 235 25.72 22.72 28.47
CA ASN A 235 24.85 23.16 27.37
C ASN A 235 23.96 24.36 27.77
N ALA A 236 24.57 25.44 28.24
CA ALA A 236 23.86 26.59 28.80
C ALA A 236 23.00 27.36 27.77
N GLU A 237 23.31 27.28 26.47
CA GLU A 237 22.48 27.87 25.40
C GLU A 237 21.09 27.23 25.33
N GLU A 238 20.99 25.93 25.60
CA GLU A 238 19.71 25.19 25.60
C GLU A 238 18.97 25.27 26.94
N TYR A 239 19.62 25.69 28.02
CA TYR A 239 18.97 25.78 29.32
C TYR A 239 17.94 26.90 29.37
N THR A 240 16.79 26.63 29.97
CA THR A 240 15.88 27.64 30.49
C THR A 240 16.55 28.44 31.62
N ALA A 241 15.99 29.60 31.97
CA ALA A 241 16.52 30.42 33.07
C ALA A 241 16.53 29.63 34.40
N GLU A 242 15.50 28.83 34.67
CA GLU A 242 15.40 28.02 35.89
C GLU A 242 16.42 26.88 35.91
N GLU A 243 16.62 26.17 34.80
CA GLU A 243 17.63 25.11 34.69
C GLU A 243 19.05 25.65 34.86
N LEU A 244 19.34 26.82 34.29
CA LEU A 244 20.65 27.46 34.46
C LEU A 244 20.89 27.88 35.90
N ILE A 245 19.86 28.41 36.59
CA ILE A 245 19.92 28.74 38.02
C ILE A 245 20.11 27.49 38.88
N ALA A 246 19.41 26.40 38.56
CA ALA A 246 19.59 25.13 39.26
C ALA A 246 21.01 24.58 39.07
N TRP A 247 21.54 24.66 37.84
CA TRP A 247 22.92 24.30 37.54
C TRP A 247 23.93 25.14 38.32
N LEU A 248 23.73 26.46 38.41
CA LEU A 248 24.59 27.33 39.22
C LEU A 248 24.66 26.88 40.69
N GLY A 249 23.56 26.36 41.23
CA GLY A 249 23.48 25.82 42.58
C GLY A 249 24.39 24.60 42.83
N VAL A 250 24.69 23.82 41.79
CA VAL A 250 25.54 22.61 41.87
C VAL A 250 26.91 22.78 41.18
N SER A 251 27.15 23.92 40.53
CA SER A 251 28.37 24.21 39.75
C SER A 251 29.67 24.30 40.57
N GLY A 252 29.58 24.40 41.90
CA GLY A 252 30.73 24.64 42.78
C GLY A 252 31.23 26.09 42.78
N LEU A 253 30.58 27.00 42.05
CA LEU A 253 30.88 28.44 42.08
C LEU A 253 30.56 29.06 43.43
N GLU A 254 31.40 30.01 43.87
CA GLU A 254 31.17 30.74 45.11
C GLU A 254 29.85 31.53 45.07
N MET A 255 29.21 31.64 46.24
CA MET A 255 27.93 32.34 46.40
C MET A 255 27.97 33.79 45.90
N LYS A 256 29.11 34.47 46.08
CA LYS A 256 29.33 35.85 45.60
C LYS A 256 29.33 35.98 44.07
N ILE A 257 29.65 34.90 43.36
CA ILE A 257 29.67 34.83 41.89
C ILE A 257 28.30 34.40 41.37
N ARG A 258 27.64 33.42 42.02
CA ARG A 258 26.35 32.89 41.55
C ARG A 258 25.18 33.88 41.69
N HIS A 259 25.09 34.62 42.81
CA HIS A 259 23.92 35.45 43.10
C HIS A 259 23.69 36.57 42.07
N PRO A 260 24.72 37.27 41.59
CA PRO A 260 24.59 38.19 40.47
C PRO A 260 23.98 37.56 39.21
N VAL A 261 24.38 36.32 38.89
CA VAL A 261 23.89 35.59 37.72
C VAL A 261 22.44 35.15 37.89
N GLU A 262 22.10 34.65 39.08
CA GLU A 262 20.71 34.34 39.45
C GLU A 262 19.81 35.57 39.34
N TRP A 263 20.26 36.71 39.88
CA TRP A 263 19.56 37.98 39.76
C TRP A 263 19.39 38.37 38.29
N PHE A 264 20.46 38.31 37.48
CA PHE A 264 20.41 38.63 36.06
C PHE A 264 19.36 37.79 35.33
N PHE A 265 19.40 36.46 35.44
CA PHE A 265 18.47 35.61 34.69
C PHE A 265 17.03 35.75 35.18
N ARG A 266 16.79 35.93 36.48
CA ARG A 266 15.43 36.18 37.02
C ARG A 266 14.86 37.51 36.56
N THR A 267 15.66 38.58 36.60
CA THR A 267 15.17 39.92 36.23
C THR A 267 15.00 40.06 34.72
N THR A 268 15.93 39.53 33.93
CA THR A 268 15.83 39.58 32.46
C THR A 268 14.66 38.76 31.93
N ASP A 269 14.26 37.67 32.59
CA ASP A 269 13.09 36.88 32.19
C ASP A 269 11.78 37.69 32.22
N LEU A 270 11.62 38.53 33.26
CA LEU A 270 10.48 39.44 33.36
C LEU A 270 10.44 40.44 32.19
N VAL A 271 11.60 40.90 31.72
CA VAL A 271 11.71 41.78 30.56
C VAL A 271 11.37 41.03 29.26
N LYS A 272 11.93 39.82 29.09
CA LYS A 272 11.77 39.00 27.87
C LYS A 272 10.33 38.55 27.64
N PHE A 273 9.63 38.17 28.72
CA PHE A 273 8.35 37.46 28.65
C PHE A 273 7.19 38.18 29.37
N ALA A 274 7.45 38.91 30.46
CA ALA A 274 6.40 39.55 31.26
C ALA A 274 6.14 41.04 30.91
N LYS A 275 6.73 41.55 29.83
CA LYS A 275 6.64 42.97 29.40
C LYS A 275 7.02 43.96 30.51
N PHE A 276 7.85 43.54 31.46
CA PHE A 276 8.37 44.42 32.51
C PHE A 276 9.35 45.43 31.91
N THR A 277 9.21 46.70 32.28
CA THR A 277 10.14 47.78 31.86
C THR A 277 11.02 48.14 33.06
N PRO A 278 12.30 47.73 33.06
CA PRO A 278 13.24 48.06 34.13
C PRO A 278 13.63 49.54 34.08
N ASP A 279 14.06 50.09 35.22
CA ASP A 279 14.66 51.42 35.30
C ASP A 279 16.10 51.42 34.72
N ASP A 280 16.60 52.60 34.39
CA ASP A 280 17.92 52.76 33.75
C ASP A 280 19.08 52.18 34.58
N ALA A 281 19.01 52.25 35.91
CA ALA A 281 20.05 51.69 36.77
C ALA A 281 20.05 50.16 36.74
N THR A 282 18.85 49.55 36.68
CA THR A 282 18.71 48.11 36.47
C THR A 282 19.24 47.68 35.11
N VAL A 283 18.95 48.44 34.04
CA VAL A 283 19.45 48.16 32.68
C VAL A 283 20.97 48.23 32.62
N GLU A 284 21.58 49.26 33.20
CA GLU A 284 23.03 49.43 33.25
C GLU A 284 23.69 48.28 34.05
N ARG A 285 23.03 47.86 35.13
CA ARG A 285 23.51 46.75 35.96
C ARG A 285 23.60 45.44 35.18
N PHE A 286 22.70 45.15 34.24
CA PHE A 286 22.77 43.93 33.43
C PHE A 286 24.13 43.75 32.74
N GLY A 287 24.61 44.78 32.05
CA GLY A 287 25.90 44.72 31.37
C GLY A 287 27.06 44.58 32.36
N LYS A 288 26.99 45.27 33.50
CA LYS A 288 28.00 45.20 34.56
C LYS A 288 28.13 43.81 35.16
N GLU A 289 27.02 43.14 35.45
CA GLU A 289 27.04 41.80 36.06
C GLU A 289 27.61 40.75 35.10
N VAL A 290 27.23 40.82 33.81
CA VAL A 290 27.81 39.94 32.78
C VAL A 290 29.32 40.16 32.67
N MET A 291 29.75 41.42 32.53
CA MET A 291 31.18 41.75 32.42
C MET A 291 31.98 41.31 33.65
N ASN A 292 31.46 41.57 34.85
CA ASN A 292 32.10 41.17 36.10
C ASN A 292 32.23 39.63 36.19
N PHE A 293 31.19 38.89 35.80
CA PHE A 293 31.27 37.43 35.78
C PHE A 293 32.34 36.94 34.80
N LEU A 294 32.40 37.49 33.59
CA LEU A 294 33.43 37.16 32.59
C LEU A 294 34.83 37.40 33.16
N GLU A 295 35.07 38.55 33.80
CA GLU A 295 36.37 38.91 34.38
C GLU A 295 36.79 37.99 35.53
N VAL A 296 35.87 37.65 36.43
CA VAL A 296 36.17 36.80 37.59
C VAL A 296 36.37 35.34 37.20
N THR A 297 35.71 34.90 36.11
CA THR A 297 35.75 33.49 35.67
C THR A 297 36.68 33.23 34.50
N LYS A 298 37.40 34.25 34.00
CA LYS A 298 38.35 34.08 32.90
C LYS A 298 39.44 33.06 33.26
N PRO A 299 39.80 32.16 32.33
CA PRO A 299 40.87 31.19 32.60
C PRO A 299 42.19 31.90 32.88
N GLN A 300 42.84 31.53 33.96
CA GLN A 300 44.20 32.02 34.25
C GLN A 300 45.18 31.34 33.30
N LEU A 301 46.25 32.06 32.92
CA LEU A 301 47.21 31.64 31.89
C LEU A 301 47.83 30.24 32.15
N SER A 302 47.87 29.79 33.41
CA SER A 302 48.31 28.43 33.79
C SER A 302 47.35 27.34 33.31
N GLU A 303 46.03 27.52 33.43
CA GLU A 303 45.01 26.54 33.02
C GLU A 303 44.94 26.39 31.49
N ILE A 304 45.27 27.48 30.77
CA ILE A 304 45.30 27.50 29.29
C ILE A 304 46.49 26.67 28.78
N ASN A 305 47.65 26.74 29.44
CA ASN A 305 48.82 25.96 29.05
C ASN A 305 48.63 24.45 29.31
N ASP A 306 47.98 24.08 30.42
CA ASP A 306 47.72 22.67 30.75
C ASP A 306 46.67 22.01 29.84
N SER A 307 45.65 22.78 29.43
CA SER A 307 44.64 22.32 28.44
C SER A 307 45.23 22.19 27.04
N LEU A 308 46.06 23.15 26.59
CA LEU A 308 46.76 23.06 25.30
C LEU A 308 47.78 21.90 25.26
N GLN A 309 48.47 21.60 26.37
CA GLN A 309 49.41 20.47 26.44
C GLN A 309 48.71 19.10 26.47
N SER A 310 47.57 18.99 27.15
CA SER A 310 46.79 17.73 27.20
C SER A 310 46.09 17.42 25.87
N GLU A 311 45.59 18.42 25.14
CA GLU A 311 45.07 18.25 23.78
C GLU A 311 46.18 17.85 22.79
N GLN A 312 47.36 18.47 22.86
CA GLN A 312 48.51 18.12 22.01
C GLN A 312 49.05 16.71 22.30
N THR A 313 49.05 16.27 23.55
CA THR A 313 49.48 14.91 23.93
C THR A 313 48.50 13.84 23.43
N SER A 314 47.19 14.13 23.49
CA SER A 314 46.12 13.26 23.00
C SER A 314 46.14 13.13 21.47
N GLU A 315 46.40 14.23 20.74
CA GLU A 315 46.58 14.18 19.28
C GLU A 315 47.86 13.44 18.85
N ASN A 316 48.96 13.53 19.61
CA ASN A 316 50.20 12.84 19.28
C ASN A 316 50.12 11.32 19.54
N GLN A 317 49.45 10.90 20.62
CA GLN A 317 49.21 9.48 20.91
C GLN A 317 48.30 8.83 19.86
N ASN A 318 47.29 9.55 19.35
CA ASN A 318 46.38 9.05 18.32
C ASN A 318 47.04 8.97 16.93
N LYS A 319 48.14 9.69 16.69
CA LYS A 319 48.96 9.56 15.48
C LYS A 319 50.02 8.45 15.56
N LEU A 320 50.39 7.99 16.75
CA LEU A 320 51.43 6.96 16.92
C LEU A 320 50.91 5.52 16.90
N ASN A 321 49.59 5.27 16.91
CA ASN A 321 49.03 3.91 16.86
C ASN A 321 47.81 3.77 15.94
N PRO A 322 48.00 3.51 14.63
CA PRO A 322 46.89 3.30 13.69
C PRO A 322 46.41 1.83 13.61
N SER A 323 46.84 0.93 14.50
CA SER A 323 46.42 -0.48 14.46
C SER A 323 45.48 -0.85 15.60
N ASN A 324 44.17 -0.73 15.33
CA ASN A 324 43.23 -1.74 15.80
C ASN A 324 42.15 -1.96 14.73
N THR A 325 42.49 -2.78 13.75
CA THR A 325 41.55 -3.53 12.92
C THR A 325 40.75 -4.45 13.85
N GLY A 326 39.47 -4.15 14.04
CA GLY A 326 38.52 -5.07 14.68
C GLY A 326 37.53 -5.57 13.64
N GLU A 327 37.93 -6.60 12.89
CA GLU A 327 36.98 -7.61 12.41
C GLU A 327 36.28 -8.20 13.64
N HIS A 328 34.95 -8.13 13.67
CA HIS A 328 34.16 -9.13 14.38
C HIS A 328 32.94 -9.48 13.53
N SER A 329 32.96 -10.74 13.12
CA SER A 329 31.93 -11.65 12.60
C SER A 329 30.46 -11.25 12.71
#